data_AF-B2VLF1-F1
#
_entry.id   AF-B2VLF1-F1
#
_cell.length_a   1.000
_cell.length_b   1.000
_cell.length_c   1.000
_cell.angle_alpha   90.00
_cell.angle_beta   90.00
_cell.angle_gamma   90.00
#
_symmetry.space_group_name_H-M   'P 1'
#
loop_
_entity.id
_entity.type
_entity.pdbx_description
1 polymer ?
#
loop_
_entity_poly.entity_id
_entity_poly.type
_entity_poly.pdbx_seq_one_letter_code
_entity_poly.pdbx_strand_id
1 'polypeptide(L)'
;MSSNRPKRHGLVPAAPLLSNIKPEDIPPPTPINFPQCYLQVQNDDQQQTDSAPEGRARKPVTKLLQSIVRPTDLSISHLEALGVHVIPNSAPQELVPDPSFIPDFAAWDALSGEEAHLKNESTRKRLNNGALSPGCQTYLDRKRELSIDNDAAYRTVRRLPAPKGQPQARLGNAYEFYRHLELFTPYWDDTSKPTPPGPKPTETTSSETASGAESDAKEQEDDANTPKEAQYFRTFSGDKMPPDYRGGMVTAFLKLVAYDFGCNVTSPRVEPRLLITTNQSSPRSRSSYFTSGCTFLFRSPTTREAARAGVVEGPLAAVSARHTTAFPPTPSTDRESLLDLSRELITALITAQHRAREGKTEKRIGENAWWATKPRWGGGPGGPIGREIEAQSAKSTNDVILGDKDAPPPPVVPPSPAIPSSPAPPPSSAPSITSSLARRPYSSLSPSSSRSNSSSGSSSKRLKTKSGKDGKQNPIYDAYRRVQPPNSTWDKKAKYTAIGRVKAAGYDDIFVISGLFHHISVVRVRVPNRLLEVLEGDLNEIDKRGGRSWGKIEVRRSQWFDFFKVEERIEAVQLLWGLMAWLMREEEKGQGGGDVVMSG
;
A
#
# COMPACT_ATOMS: atom_id res chain seq x y z
N MET A 1 -12.62 -44.24 -13.00
CA MET A 1 -12.11 -43.05 -13.71
C MET A 1 -12.98 -41.86 -13.32
N SER A 2 -12.53 -41.07 -12.34
CA SER A 2 -13.34 -39.99 -11.75
C SER A 2 -12.73 -38.64 -12.09
N SER A 3 -13.54 -37.79 -12.72
CA SER A 3 -13.21 -36.47 -13.25
C SER A 3 -13.16 -35.43 -12.12
N ASN A 4 -12.01 -34.81 -11.92
CA ASN A 4 -11.81 -33.76 -10.91
C ASN A 4 -11.99 -32.39 -11.56
N ARG A 5 -13.19 -31.82 -11.46
CA ARG A 5 -13.49 -30.40 -11.76
C ARG A 5 -12.89 -29.51 -10.67
N PRO A 6 -12.26 -28.37 -10.99
CA PRO A 6 -11.83 -27.41 -9.97
C PRO A 6 -13.05 -26.70 -9.36
N LYS A 7 -13.10 -26.66 -8.02
CA LYS A 7 -14.10 -25.96 -7.23
C LYS A 7 -14.01 -24.45 -7.49
N ARG A 8 -15.10 -23.85 -7.98
CA ARG A 8 -15.27 -22.40 -8.08
C ARG A 8 -15.30 -21.80 -6.67
N HIS A 9 -14.46 -20.79 -6.43
CA HIS A 9 -14.54 -19.95 -5.24
C HIS A 9 -15.88 -19.21 -5.22
N GLY A 10 -16.39 -19.02 -4.00
CA GLY A 10 -17.77 -18.64 -3.70
C GLY A 10 -18.30 -17.42 -4.43
N LEU A 11 -19.58 -17.51 -4.79
CA LEU A 11 -20.40 -16.36 -5.16
C LEU A 11 -20.39 -15.36 -4.00
N VAL A 12 -20.03 -14.12 -4.30
CA VAL A 12 -20.45 -12.96 -3.51
C VAL A 12 -21.99 -13.01 -3.46
N PRO A 13 -22.64 -12.88 -2.29
CA PRO A 13 -24.10 -12.84 -2.23
C PRO A 13 -24.59 -11.72 -3.14
N ALA A 14 -25.48 -12.05 -4.07
CA ALA A 14 -26.13 -11.07 -4.91
C ALA A 14 -26.80 -10.03 -3.99
N ALA A 15 -26.53 -8.74 -4.23
CA ALA A 15 -27.26 -7.67 -3.58
C ALA A 15 -28.77 -7.93 -3.75
N PRO A 16 -29.59 -7.73 -2.71
CA PRO A 16 -31.03 -7.94 -2.81
C PRO A 16 -31.58 -7.15 -4.00
N LEU A 17 -32.49 -7.78 -4.75
CA LEU A 17 -33.21 -7.10 -5.81
C LEU A 17 -33.85 -5.83 -5.23
N LEU A 18 -33.56 -4.70 -5.86
CA LEU A 18 -33.81 -3.31 -5.43
C LEU A 18 -35.29 -2.94 -5.29
N SER A 19 -36.21 -3.91 -5.33
CA SER A 19 -37.66 -3.69 -5.42
C SER A 19 -38.37 -3.46 -4.07
N ASN A 20 -37.68 -3.62 -2.93
CA ASN A 20 -38.34 -3.65 -1.60
C ASN A 20 -37.96 -2.49 -0.67
N ILE A 21 -37.19 -1.50 -1.12
CA ILE A 21 -36.79 -0.35 -0.31
C ILE A 21 -37.66 0.84 -0.69
N LYS A 22 -38.36 1.44 0.29
CA LYS A 22 -39.15 2.65 0.06
C LYS A 22 -38.18 3.82 -0.17
N PRO A 23 -38.45 4.74 -1.11
CA PRO A 23 -37.58 5.90 -1.36
C PRO A 23 -37.32 6.76 -0.12
N GLU A 24 -38.28 6.82 0.80
CA GLU A 24 -38.20 7.55 2.07
C GLU A 24 -37.14 7.00 3.04
N ASP A 25 -36.79 5.72 2.93
CA ASP A 25 -35.81 5.05 3.79
C ASP A 25 -34.36 5.28 3.31
N ILE A 26 -34.17 5.91 2.14
CA ILE A 26 -32.85 6.14 1.55
C ILE A 26 -32.21 7.35 2.24
N PRO A 27 -31.01 7.20 2.87
CA PRO A 27 -30.34 8.32 3.51
C PRO A 27 -29.96 9.40 2.47
N PRO A 28 -29.69 10.66 2.87
CA PRO A 28 -29.25 11.69 1.93
C PRO A 28 -27.93 11.30 1.24
N PRO A 29 -27.69 11.78 0.01
CA PRO A 29 -26.43 11.56 -0.70
C PRO A 29 -25.22 11.98 0.13
N THR A 30 -24.16 11.16 0.12
CA THR A 30 -22.91 11.53 0.78
C THR A 30 -22.22 12.64 0.00
N PRO A 31 -21.93 13.81 0.60
CA PRO A 31 -21.29 14.91 -0.11
C PRO A 31 -19.92 14.53 -0.67
N ILE A 32 -19.65 14.92 -1.91
CA ILE A 32 -18.37 14.69 -2.58
C ILE A 32 -17.55 15.97 -2.47
N ASN A 33 -16.71 16.05 -1.44
CA ASN A 33 -15.70 17.09 -1.28
C ASN A 33 -14.32 16.46 -1.36
N PHE A 34 -13.42 17.03 -2.15
CA PHE A 34 -12.05 16.53 -2.29
C PHE A 34 -11.11 17.16 -1.25
N PRO A 35 -10.00 16.47 -0.91
CA PRO A 35 -8.99 17.03 -0.01
C PRO A 35 -8.33 18.29 -0.59
N GLN A 36 -8.28 19.35 0.22
CA GLN A 36 -7.75 20.68 -0.09
C GLN A 36 -6.51 21.02 0.75
N CYS A 37 -5.45 20.22 0.63
CA CYS A 37 -4.15 20.49 1.26
C CYS A 37 -3.10 20.86 0.21
N TYR A 38 -2.97 22.15 -0.10
CA TYR A 38 -2.10 22.67 -1.17
C TYR A 38 -0.95 23.51 -0.61
N LEU A 39 -0.05 22.88 0.14
CA LEU A 39 1.10 23.58 0.73
C LEU A 39 1.98 24.20 -0.37
N GLN A 40 2.24 25.49 -0.25
CA GLN A 40 3.18 26.22 -1.09
C GLN A 40 4.41 26.56 -0.28
N VAL A 41 5.49 25.80 -0.42
CA VAL A 41 6.79 26.21 0.12
C VAL A 41 7.36 27.30 -0.79
N GLN A 42 7.55 28.50 -0.25
CA GLN A 42 8.26 29.59 -0.92
C GLN A 42 9.71 29.17 -1.17
N ASN A 43 10.26 29.55 -2.33
CA ASN A 43 11.67 29.30 -2.68
C ASN A 43 12.65 30.21 -1.88
N ASP A 44 12.26 30.73 -0.71
CA ASP A 44 12.99 31.71 0.11
C ASP A 44 14.31 31.18 0.70
N ASP A 45 14.81 30.04 0.22
CA ASP A 45 16.22 29.65 0.35
C ASP A 45 17.17 30.58 -0.46
N GLN A 46 16.66 31.66 -1.08
CA GLN A 46 17.46 32.74 -1.70
C GLN A 46 17.39 34.11 -1.01
N GLN A 47 16.48 34.35 -0.04
CA GLN A 47 16.35 35.66 0.62
C GLN A 47 16.05 35.57 2.13
N GLN A 48 16.63 34.61 2.85
CA GLN A 48 16.72 34.74 4.30
C GLN A 48 17.95 35.58 4.68
N THR A 49 17.91 36.87 4.34
CA THR A 49 18.70 37.91 5.00
C THR A 49 17.88 38.45 6.18
N ASP A 50 18.43 38.28 7.38
CA ASP A 50 18.26 39.16 8.56
C ASP A 50 17.00 39.10 9.47
N SER A 51 16.18 38.06 9.49
CA SER A 51 15.13 37.99 10.55
C SER A 51 14.65 36.60 10.97
N ALA A 52 15.56 35.68 11.29
CA ALA A 52 15.21 34.52 12.13
C ALA A 52 15.69 34.79 13.57
N PRO A 53 14.85 34.61 14.61
CA PRO A 53 15.27 34.83 15.98
C PRO A 53 16.43 33.88 16.31
N GLU A 54 17.59 34.48 16.60
CA GLU A 54 18.80 33.78 17.02
C GLU A 54 18.48 32.87 18.22
N GLY A 55 18.82 31.58 18.11
CA GLY A 55 18.95 30.71 19.28
C GLY A 55 18.14 29.42 19.33
N ARG A 56 17.26 29.09 18.36
CA ARG A 56 16.60 27.77 18.34
C ARG A 56 17.17 26.86 17.26
N ALA A 57 18.07 25.97 17.65
CA ALA A 57 18.58 24.91 16.77
C ALA A 57 17.41 24.15 16.12
N ARG A 58 17.33 24.19 14.78
CA ARG A 58 16.29 23.48 14.01
C ARG A 58 16.39 21.99 14.34
N LYS A 59 15.28 21.39 14.79
CA LYS A 59 15.25 19.95 15.09
C LYS A 59 15.47 19.17 13.79
N PRO A 60 16.29 18.09 13.79
CA PRO A 60 16.43 17.20 12.64
C PRO A 60 15.07 16.68 12.16
N VAL A 61 14.85 16.64 10.84
CA VAL A 61 13.58 16.23 10.23
C VAL A 61 13.23 14.81 10.64
N THR A 62 14.21 13.92 10.74
CA THR A 62 14.02 12.54 11.19
C THR A 62 13.45 12.48 12.60
N LYS A 63 13.97 13.29 13.53
CA LYS A 63 13.45 13.39 14.91
C LYS A 63 12.06 14.02 14.96
N LEU A 64 11.79 15.00 14.10
CA LEU A 64 10.48 15.63 14.03
C LEU A 64 9.43 14.62 13.54
N LEU A 65 9.70 13.91 12.45
CA LEU A 65 8.80 12.86 11.94
C LEU A 65 8.61 11.73 12.95
N GLN A 66 9.68 11.33 13.65
CA GLN A 66 9.61 10.32 14.71
C GLN A 66 8.81 10.75 15.95
N SER A 67 8.47 12.04 16.09
CA SER A 67 7.60 12.50 17.17
C SER A 67 6.11 12.23 16.92
N ILE A 68 5.74 11.89 15.67
CA ILE A 68 4.38 11.51 15.31
C ILE A 68 4.13 10.08 15.78
N VAL A 69 3.39 9.92 16.87
CA VAL A 69 3.01 8.60 17.41
C VAL A 69 1.58 8.25 17.02
N ARG A 70 0.71 9.25 16.93
CA ARG A 70 -0.69 9.13 16.52
C ARG A 70 -0.97 10.03 15.32
N PRO A 71 -1.98 9.72 14.49
CA PRO A 71 -2.41 10.61 13.42
C PRO A 71 -2.73 12.03 13.88
N THR A 72 -3.22 12.21 15.12
CA THR A 72 -3.54 13.53 15.71
C THR A 72 -2.32 14.39 15.98
N ASP A 73 -1.12 13.80 16.07
CA ASP A 73 0.12 14.54 16.34
C ASP A 73 0.66 15.20 15.05
N LEU A 74 0.11 14.85 13.89
CA LEU A 74 0.46 15.42 12.59
C LEU A 74 -0.01 16.87 12.49
N SER A 75 0.88 17.72 11.96
CA SER A 75 0.64 19.15 11.73
C SER A 75 1.31 19.59 10.43
N ILE A 76 0.90 20.75 9.91
CA ILE A 76 1.47 21.35 8.70
C ILE A 76 3.00 21.50 8.80
N SER A 77 3.53 21.83 9.98
CA SER A 77 4.96 21.96 10.23
C SER A 77 5.79 20.70 9.93
N HIS A 78 5.19 19.51 9.99
CA HIS A 78 5.87 18.28 9.60
C HIS A 78 6.09 18.22 8.07
N LEU A 79 5.11 18.68 7.29
CA LEU A 79 5.19 18.73 5.83
C LEU A 79 6.08 19.89 5.36
N GLU A 80 6.06 21.04 6.04
CA GLU A 80 6.98 22.15 5.80
C GLU A 80 8.43 21.78 6.07
N ALA A 81 8.67 21.00 7.14
CA ALA A 81 9.99 20.48 7.45
C ALA A 81 10.51 19.56 6.35
N LEU A 82 9.65 18.74 5.73
CA LEU A 82 9.96 17.94 4.55
C LEU A 82 10.15 18.80 3.28
N GLY A 83 9.63 20.03 3.25
CA GLY A 83 9.66 20.90 2.08
C GLY A 83 8.61 20.50 1.03
N VAL A 84 7.44 20.04 1.47
CA VAL A 84 6.35 19.62 0.55
C VAL A 84 5.76 20.82 -0.17
N HIS A 85 5.77 20.78 -1.50
CA HIS A 85 5.21 21.81 -2.39
C HIS A 85 4.21 21.15 -3.33
N VAL A 86 2.93 21.53 -3.23
CA VAL A 86 1.82 20.87 -3.92
C VAL A 86 1.27 21.75 -5.05
N ILE A 87 1.25 21.21 -6.26
CA ILE A 87 0.64 21.82 -7.44
C ILE A 87 -0.62 21.01 -7.77
N PRO A 88 -1.83 21.55 -7.50
CA PRO A 88 -3.08 20.86 -7.80
C PRO A 88 -3.47 21.00 -9.27
N ASN A 89 -4.33 20.08 -9.74
CA ASN A 89 -4.98 20.13 -11.06
C ASN A 89 -4.01 20.30 -12.25
N SER A 90 -2.82 19.69 -12.16
CA SER A 90 -1.84 19.66 -13.24
C SER A 90 -2.38 18.92 -14.47
N ALA A 91 -2.16 19.49 -15.64
CA ALA A 91 -2.50 18.88 -16.92
C ALA A 91 -1.65 17.61 -17.16
N PRO A 92 -2.10 16.66 -18.01
CA PRO A 92 -1.35 15.46 -18.34
C PRO A 92 0.10 15.71 -18.79
N GLN A 93 0.34 16.78 -19.55
CA GLN A 93 1.64 17.20 -20.06
C GLN A 93 2.59 17.65 -18.94
N GLU A 94 2.08 18.10 -17.79
CA GLU A 94 2.90 18.48 -16.64
C GLU A 94 3.17 17.29 -15.71
N LEU A 95 2.28 16.31 -15.70
CA LEU A 95 2.39 15.10 -14.89
C LEU A 95 3.39 14.11 -15.48
N VAL A 96 3.32 13.87 -16.79
CA VAL A 96 4.30 13.00 -17.47
C VAL A 96 5.61 13.79 -17.62
N PRO A 97 6.77 13.27 -17.14
CA PRO A 97 8.02 14.04 -17.15
C PRO A 97 8.48 14.51 -18.52
N ASP A 98 8.18 13.74 -19.56
CA ASP A 98 8.40 14.10 -20.96
C ASP A 98 7.09 13.90 -21.75
N PRO A 99 6.43 15.00 -22.16
CA PRO A 99 5.18 14.94 -22.92
C PRO A 99 5.26 14.20 -24.25
N SER A 100 6.45 14.02 -24.84
CA SER A 100 6.61 13.28 -26.11
C SER A 100 6.24 11.79 -26.01
N PHE A 101 6.12 11.28 -24.79
CA PHE A 101 5.65 9.92 -24.50
C PHE A 101 4.13 9.82 -24.39
N ILE A 102 3.42 10.94 -24.36
CA ILE A 102 1.95 10.97 -24.46
C ILE A 102 1.58 10.76 -25.94
N PRO A 103 0.82 9.70 -26.28
CA PRO A 103 0.33 9.52 -27.65
C PRO A 103 -0.55 10.68 -28.12
N ASP A 104 -0.57 10.92 -29.42
CA ASP A 104 -1.55 11.81 -30.03
C ASP A 104 -2.91 11.10 -30.09
N PHE A 105 -3.64 11.16 -28.97
CA PHE A 105 -4.95 10.54 -28.85
C PHE A 105 -5.98 11.17 -29.79
N ALA A 106 -5.86 12.45 -30.11
CA ALA A 106 -6.75 13.11 -31.06
C ALA A 106 -6.57 12.53 -32.47
N ALA A 107 -5.32 12.33 -32.90
CA ALA A 107 -5.04 11.65 -34.16
C ALA A 107 -5.50 10.19 -34.16
N TRP A 108 -5.39 9.47 -33.04
CA TRP A 108 -5.88 8.10 -32.92
C TRP A 108 -7.40 8.03 -32.95
N ASP A 109 -8.08 8.96 -32.29
CA ASP A 109 -9.54 9.06 -32.22
C ASP A 109 -10.20 9.35 -33.57
N ALA A 110 -9.47 10.00 -34.48
CA ALA A 110 -9.93 10.27 -35.84
C ALA A 110 -9.82 9.06 -36.79
N LEU A 111 -9.18 7.97 -36.37
CA LEU A 111 -9.00 6.78 -37.22
C LEU A 111 -10.28 5.94 -37.27
N SER A 112 -10.64 5.47 -38.46
CA SER A 112 -11.60 4.38 -38.62
C SER A 112 -11.03 3.05 -38.13
N GLY A 113 -11.89 2.05 -37.92
CA GLY A 113 -11.47 0.73 -37.44
C GLY A 113 -10.47 0.03 -38.38
N GLU A 114 -10.60 0.21 -39.69
CA GLU A 114 -9.68 -0.36 -40.68
C GLU A 114 -8.33 0.38 -40.70
N GLU A 115 -8.36 1.71 -40.65
CA GLU A 115 -7.14 2.53 -40.59
C GLU A 115 -6.35 2.29 -39.30
N ALA A 116 -7.05 2.15 -38.17
CA ALA A 116 -6.44 1.82 -36.90
C ALA A 116 -5.73 0.47 -36.95
N HIS A 117 -6.33 -0.54 -37.59
CA HIS A 117 -5.70 -1.84 -37.78
C HIS A 117 -4.41 -1.72 -38.61
N LEU A 118 -4.45 -0.99 -39.73
CA LEU A 118 -3.29 -0.78 -40.62
C LEU A 118 -2.16 0.01 -39.95
N LYS A 119 -2.49 1.05 -39.16
CA LYS A 119 -1.52 1.90 -38.46
C LYS A 119 -1.06 1.31 -37.12
N ASN A 120 -1.69 0.26 -36.61
CA ASN A 120 -1.42 -0.22 -35.27
C ASN A 120 0.07 -0.52 -35.03
N GLU A 121 0.72 -1.30 -35.90
CA GLU A 121 2.12 -1.68 -35.70
C GLU A 121 3.08 -0.49 -35.72
N SER A 122 2.82 0.55 -36.54
CA SER A 122 3.68 1.75 -36.59
C SER A 122 3.54 2.65 -35.36
N THR A 123 2.43 2.57 -34.64
CA THR A 123 2.21 3.34 -33.41
C THR A 123 2.83 2.72 -32.16
N ARG A 124 3.28 1.46 -32.23
CA ARG A 124 3.86 0.74 -31.10
C ARG A 124 5.32 1.15 -30.90
N LYS A 125 5.72 1.33 -29.64
CA LYS A 125 7.09 1.68 -29.24
C LYS A 125 7.73 0.52 -28.50
N ARG A 126 9.04 0.37 -28.60
CA ARG A 126 9.78 -0.65 -27.84
C ARG A 126 9.83 -0.27 -26.36
N LEU A 127 9.61 -1.26 -25.50
CA LEU A 127 9.62 -1.11 -24.05
C LEU A 127 10.94 -1.63 -23.45
N ASN A 128 11.24 -1.22 -22.22
CA ASN A 128 12.42 -1.66 -21.46
C ASN A 128 12.48 -3.16 -21.10
N ASN A 129 11.45 -3.93 -21.41
CA ASN A 129 11.42 -5.39 -21.29
C ASN A 129 11.60 -6.10 -22.64
N GLY A 130 11.84 -5.35 -23.71
CA GLY A 130 11.99 -5.86 -25.08
C GLY A 130 10.68 -6.11 -25.82
N ALA A 131 9.52 -6.03 -25.15
CA ALA A 131 8.22 -6.10 -25.80
C ALA A 131 7.87 -4.78 -26.51
N LEU A 132 6.84 -4.82 -27.36
CA LEU A 132 6.24 -3.63 -27.95
C LEU A 132 5.07 -3.15 -27.09
N SER A 133 4.94 -1.83 -26.97
CA SER A 133 3.80 -1.18 -26.32
C SER A 133 2.48 -1.55 -27.00
N PRO A 134 1.33 -1.33 -26.35
CA PRO A 134 0.06 -1.30 -27.05
C PRO A 134 0.04 -0.14 -28.07
N GLY A 135 -0.68 -0.34 -29.17
CA GLY A 135 -0.83 0.63 -30.25
C GLY A 135 -2.22 1.27 -30.28
N CYS A 136 -2.50 2.03 -31.34
CA CYS A 136 -3.75 2.77 -31.49
C CYS A 136 -5.00 1.86 -31.52
N GLN A 137 -4.90 0.64 -32.09
CA GLN A 137 -6.03 -0.29 -32.12
C GLN A 137 -6.45 -0.69 -30.71
N THR A 138 -5.49 -1.09 -29.87
CA THR A 138 -5.75 -1.47 -28.47
C THR A 138 -6.37 -0.31 -27.70
N TYR A 139 -5.89 0.92 -27.93
CA TYR A 139 -6.46 2.11 -27.30
C TYR A 139 -7.92 2.33 -27.70
N LEU A 140 -8.23 2.28 -29.00
CA LEU A 140 -9.59 2.49 -29.50
C LEU A 140 -10.56 1.41 -29.02
N ASP A 141 -10.10 0.17 -28.90
CA ASP A 141 -10.90 -0.92 -28.32
C ASP A 141 -11.20 -0.65 -26.84
N ARG A 142 -10.21 -0.23 -26.05
CA ARG A 142 -10.40 0.18 -24.64
C ARG A 142 -11.35 1.36 -24.50
N LYS A 143 -11.18 2.38 -25.35
CA LYS A 143 -12.04 3.57 -25.38
C LYS A 143 -13.48 3.17 -25.70
N ARG A 144 -13.71 2.32 -26.70
CA ARG A 144 -15.04 1.83 -27.07
C ARG A 144 -15.70 1.06 -25.92
N GLU A 145 -14.98 0.11 -25.31
CA GLU A 145 -15.48 -0.66 -24.17
C GLU A 145 -15.83 0.24 -22.97
N LEU A 146 -14.98 1.22 -22.67
CA LEU A 146 -15.21 2.22 -21.62
C LEU A 146 -16.24 3.30 -22.02
N SER A 147 -16.70 3.38 -23.25
CA SER A 147 -17.74 4.33 -23.66
C SER A 147 -19.15 3.75 -23.56
N ILE A 148 -19.27 2.48 -23.17
CA ILE A 148 -20.57 1.83 -22.97
C ILE A 148 -21.31 2.50 -21.81
N ASP A 149 -22.60 2.78 -22.02
CA ASP A 149 -23.48 3.31 -20.99
C ASP A 149 -23.51 2.42 -19.74
N ASN A 150 -23.56 3.07 -18.57
CA ASN A 150 -23.49 2.40 -17.27
C ASN A 150 -24.63 1.38 -17.11
N ASP A 151 -25.88 1.74 -17.47
CA ASP A 151 -27.03 0.85 -17.31
C ASP A 151 -26.99 -0.34 -18.27
N ALA A 152 -26.55 -0.12 -19.51
CA ALA A 152 -26.31 -1.20 -20.46
C ALA A 152 -25.21 -2.17 -19.98
N ALA A 153 -24.16 -1.63 -19.36
CA ALA A 153 -23.09 -2.42 -18.80
C ALA A 153 -23.53 -3.22 -17.56
N TYR A 154 -24.25 -2.60 -16.63
CA TYR A 154 -24.76 -3.27 -15.43
C TYR A 154 -25.74 -4.39 -15.78
N ARG A 155 -26.59 -4.21 -16.79
CA ARG A 155 -27.45 -5.29 -17.31
C ARG A 155 -26.62 -6.47 -17.78
N THR A 156 -25.52 -6.23 -18.48
CA THR A 156 -24.62 -7.29 -18.94
C THR A 156 -23.92 -8.00 -17.78
N VAL A 157 -23.42 -7.25 -16.78
CA VAL A 157 -22.80 -7.80 -15.56
C VAL A 157 -23.79 -8.68 -14.78
N ARG A 158 -25.02 -8.21 -14.60
CA ARG A 158 -26.10 -8.94 -13.90
C ARG A 158 -26.78 -10.01 -14.77
N ARG A 159 -26.36 -10.17 -16.04
CA ARG A 159 -26.95 -11.10 -17.02
C ARG A 159 -28.45 -10.87 -17.26
N LEU A 160 -28.85 -9.61 -17.20
CA LEU A 160 -30.20 -9.16 -17.54
C LEU A 160 -30.33 -8.99 -19.06
N PRO A 161 -31.53 -9.17 -19.63
CA PRO A 161 -31.77 -8.93 -21.05
C PRO A 161 -31.54 -7.45 -21.39
N ALA A 162 -31.08 -7.21 -22.63
CA ALA A 162 -30.95 -5.86 -23.16
C ALA A 162 -32.34 -5.21 -23.33
N PRO A 163 -32.43 -3.86 -23.32
CA PRO A 163 -33.65 -3.16 -23.69
C PRO A 163 -34.20 -3.63 -25.05
N LYS A 164 -35.53 -3.59 -25.22
CA LYS A 164 -36.18 -4.05 -26.45
C LYS A 164 -35.58 -3.33 -27.67
N GLY A 165 -35.11 -4.11 -28.65
CA GLY A 165 -34.54 -3.58 -29.90
C GLY A 165 -33.05 -3.23 -29.85
N GLN A 166 -32.36 -3.37 -28.71
CA GLN A 166 -30.92 -3.13 -28.60
C GLN A 166 -30.13 -4.44 -28.43
N PRO A 167 -28.94 -4.57 -29.03
CA PRO A 167 -28.06 -5.71 -28.77
C PRO A 167 -27.50 -5.63 -27.34
N GLN A 168 -27.14 -6.79 -26.78
CA GLN A 168 -26.45 -6.83 -25.48
C GLN A 168 -25.06 -6.18 -25.59
N ALA A 169 -24.74 -5.31 -24.63
CA ALA A 169 -23.46 -4.61 -24.60
C ALA A 169 -22.29 -5.59 -24.46
N ARG A 170 -21.24 -5.40 -25.26
CA ARG A 170 -20.03 -6.22 -25.24
C ARG A 170 -18.95 -5.53 -24.43
N LEU A 171 -18.80 -5.93 -23.17
CA LEU A 171 -17.89 -5.24 -22.24
C LEU A 171 -16.41 -5.60 -22.45
N GLY A 172 -16.11 -6.72 -23.11
CA GLY A 172 -14.75 -7.14 -23.42
C GLY A 172 -13.84 -7.11 -22.19
N ASN A 173 -12.76 -6.33 -22.26
CA ASN A 173 -11.79 -6.23 -21.17
C ASN A 173 -12.27 -5.31 -20.04
N ALA A 174 -13.16 -4.35 -20.33
CA ALA A 174 -13.82 -3.50 -19.33
C ALA A 174 -14.86 -4.24 -18.48
N TYR A 175 -15.14 -5.53 -18.72
CA TYR A 175 -16.10 -6.31 -17.91
C TYR A 175 -15.79 -6.23 -16.41
N GLU A 176 -14.53 -6.41 -16.01
CA GLU A 176 -14.14 -6.36 -14.60
C GLU A 176 -14.26 -4.94 -14.03
N PHE A 177 -14.04 -3.89 -14.82
CA PHE A 177 -14.27 -2.51 -14.40
C PHE A 177 -15.75 -2.26 -14.09
N TYR A 178 -16.65 -2.56 -15.03
CA TYR A 178 -18.09 -2.37 -14.80
C TYR A 178 -18.64 -3.27 -13.70
N ARG A 179 -18.08 -4.47 -13.52
CA ARG A 179 -18.43 -5.32 -12.39
C ARG A 179 -18.14 -4.65 -11.04
N HIS A 180 -17.04 -3.91 -10.93
CA HIS A 180 -16.76 -3.15 -9.72
C HIS A 180 -17.56 -1.84 -9.65
N LEU A 181 -17.86 -1.20 -10.78
CA LEU A 181 -18.67 0.04 -10.80
C LEU A 181 -20.10 -0.22 -10.34
N GLU A 182 -20.64 -1.36 -10.75
CA GLU A 182 -21.95 -1.83 -10.30
C GLU A 182 -22.01 -2.02 -8.77
N LEU A 183 -20.92 -2.46 -8.13
CA LEU A 183 -20.86 -2.58 -6.67
C LEU A 183 -20.90 -1.24 -5.94
N PHE A 184 -20.70 -0.12 -6.62
CA PHE A 184 -20.78 1.22 -6.05
C PHE A 184 -22.19 1.78 -6.07
N THR A 185 -23.05 1.33 -6.97
CA THR A 185 -24.40 1.88 -7.14
C THR A 185 -25.28 1.81 -5.88
N PRO A 186 -25.12 0.83 -4.95
CA PRO A 186 -25.87 0.87 -3.69
C PRO A 186 -25.41 1.99 -2.74
N TYR A 187 -24.23 2.58 -2.93
CA TYR A 187 -23.61 3.51 -1.98
C TYR A 187 -23.39 4.93 -2.53
N TRP A 188 -23.33 5.07 -3.85
CA TRP A 188 -23.07 6.32 -4.55
C TRP A 188 -24.11 6.49 -5.66
N ASP A 189 -24.59 7.73 -5.81
CA ASP A 189 -25.46 8.08 -6.92
C ASP A 189 -24.64 8.10 -8.22
N ASP A 190 -25.24 7.64 -9.32
CA ASP A 190 -24.61 7.70 -10.64
C ASP A 190 -24.58 9.15 -11.13
N THR A 191 -23.41 9.78 -11.07
CA THR A 191 -23.20 11.18 -11.41
C THR A 191 -23.27 11.46 -12.91
N SER A 192 -23.37 10.43 -13.76
CA SER A 192 -23.67 10.61 -15.18
C SER A 192 -25.15 10.91 -15.42
N LYS A 193 -26.01 10.66 -14.44
CA LYS A 193 -27.46 10.90 -14.53
C LYS A 193 -27.82 12.25 -13.91
N PRO A 194 -28.87 12.93 -14.40
CA PRO A 194 -29.40 14.12 -13.75
C PRO A 194 -29.74 13.83 -12.28
N THR A 195 -29.36 14.73 -11.38
CA THR A 195 -29.74 14.61 -9.96
C THR A 195 -31.27 14.52 -9.86
N PRO A 196 -31.84 13.52 -9.19
CA PRO A 196 -33.27 13.47 -8.95
C PRO A 196 -33.74 14.77 -8.30
N PRO A 197 -34.89 15.34 -8.68
CA PRO A 197 -35.40 16.54 -8.03
C PRO A 197 -35.58 16.25 -6.53
N GLY A 198 -34.74 16.85 -5.70
CA GLY A 198 -34.84 16.72 -4.25
C GLY A 198 -36.15 17.34 -3.73
N PRO A 199 -36.62 16.94 -2.54
CA PRO A 199 -37.73 17.61 -1.89
C PRO A 199 -37.37 19.09 -1.68
N LYS A 200 -38.20 19.99 -2.22
CA LYS A 200 -38.03 21.43 -2.08
C LYS A 200 -37.92 21.81 -0.59
N PRO A 201 -37.09 22.80 -0.21
CA PRO A 201 -37.09 23.32 1.15
C PRO A 201 -38.45 23.94 1.43
N THR A 202 -39.12 23.49 2.49
CA THR A 202 -40.37 24.06 2.98
C THR A 202 -40.06 25.44 3.56
N GLU A 203 -40.14 26.49 2.73
CA GLU A 203 -40.26 27.84 3.25
C GLU A 203 -41.58 27.97 4.01
N THR A 204 -41.43 28.34 5.27
CA THR A 204 -42.53 28.62 6.18
C THR A 204 -43.17 29.93 5.74
N THR A 205 -44.41 29.91 5.28
CA THR A 205 -45.28 31.10 5.34
C THR A 205 -46.69 30.65 5.68
N SER A 206 -47.12 31.11 6.85
CA SER A 206 -48.45 31.00 7.44
C SER A 206 -49.47 31.84 6.66
N SER A 207 -50.67 31.30 6.43
CA SER A 207 -51.96 31.92 6.79
C SER A 207 -53.15 31.12 6.26
N GLU A 208 -54.25 31.28 6.97
CA GLU A 208 -55.46 30.48 7.04
C GLU A 208 -56.43 30.67 5.86
N THR A 209 -57.29 29.67 5.67
CA THR A 209 -58.77 29.75 5.55
C THR A 209 -59.37 29.01 4.34
N ALA A 210 -60.45 28.32 4.64
CA ALA A 210 -61.26 27.37 3.87
C ALA A 210 -61.80 27.82 2.50
N SER A 211 -61.97 26.86 1.58
CA SER A 211 -63.27 26.46 0.97
C SER A 211 -63.03 25.38 -0.10
N GLY A 212 -63.89 24.36 -0.12
CA GLY A 212 -63.73 23.18 -0.98
C GLY A 212 -64.15 23.37 -2.44
N ALA A 213 -63.80 22.37 -3.25
CA ALA A 213 -64.57 21.87 -4.40
C ALA A 213 -63.93 20.54 -4.84
N GLU A 214 -64.73 19.48 -4.87
CA GLU A 214 -64.42 18.22 -5.54
C GLU A 214 -64.35 18.44 -7.06
N SER A 215 -63.41 17.77 -7.73
CA SER A 215 -63.66 17.17 -9.04
C SER A 215 -62.51 16.24 -9.45
N ASP A 216 -62.81 14.94 -9.41
CA ASP A 216 -62.48 13.92 -10.42
C ASP A 216 -61.20 14.09 -11.25
N ALA A 217 -60.22 13.23 -10.97
CA ALA A 217 -59.19 12.85 -11.94
C ALA A 217 -58.85 11.37 -11.78
N LYS A 218 -59.66 10.56 -12.47
CA LYS A 218 -59.42 9.20 -12.98
C LYS A 218 -58.09 8.56 -12.57
N GLU A 219 -58.21 7.53 -11.73
CA GLU A 219 -57.27 6.42 -11.67
C GLU A 219 -57.07 5.87 -13.08
N GLN A 220 -55.88 6.11 -13.65
CA GLN A 220 -55.44 5.45 -14.85
C GLN A 220 -54.69 4.20 -14.39
N GLU A 221 -55.32 3.05 -14.63
CA GLU A 221 -54.78 1.71 -14.40
C GLU A 221 -53.32 1.64 -14.88
N ASP A 222 -52.41 1.39 -13.95
CA ASP A 222 -51.04 1.01 -14.22
C ASP A 222 -51.04 -0.27 -15.06
N ASP A 223 -50.68 -0.14 -16.33
CA ASP A 223 -50.45 -1.26 -17.23
C ASP A 223 -49.31 -2.13 -16.66
N ALA A 224 -49.71 -3.21 -15.99
CA ALA A 224 -48.87 -4.13 -15.22
C ALA A 224 -47.86 -4.94 -16.07
N ASN A 225 -47.59 -4.55 -17.32
CA ASN A 225 -46.78 -5.32 -18.26
C ASN A 225 -45.65 -4.54 -18.95
N THR A 226 -45.31 -3.33 -18.48
CA THR A 226 -44.03 -2.72 -18.83
C THR A 226 -42.96 -3.31 -17.91
N PRO A 227 -41.87 -3.94 -18.42
CA PRO A 227 -40.79 -4.41 -17.56
C PRO A 227 -40.25 -3.18 -16.82
N LYS A 228 -40.50 -3.09 -15.51
CA LYS A 228 -39.89 -2.05 -14.66
C LYS A 228 -38.40 -2.06 -14.97
N GLU A 229 -37.89 -0.98 -15.58
CA GLU A 229 -36.48 -0.87 -15.88
C GLU A 229 -35.71 -1.18 -14.60
N ALA A 230 -34.75 -2.09 -14.66
CA ALA A 230 -33.93 -2.42 -13.50
C ALA A 230 -33.22 -1.13 -13.04
N GLN A 231 -33.80 -0.47 -12.05
CA GLN A 231 -33.34 0.84 -11.61
C GLN A 231 -32.15 0.64 -10.69
N TYR A 232 -30.98 1.08 -11.11
CA TYR A 232 -29.77 1.09 -10.28
C TYR A 232 -29.75 2.41 -9.51
N PHE A 233 -30.09 2.36 -8.22
CA PHE A 233 -30.10 3.55 -7.36
C PHE A 233 -29.46 3.25 -6.01
N ARG A 234 -29.01 4.32 -5.35
CA ARG A 234 -28.36 4.29 -4.05
C ARG A 234 -29.34 3.89 -2.96
N THR A 235 -28.89 2.99 -2.08
CA THR A 235 -29.67 2.46 -0.95
C THR A 235 -29.01 2.75 0.40
N PHE A 236 -27.71 3.02 0.41
CA PHE A 236 -26.91 3.29 1.59
C PHE A 236 -26.10 4.57 1.43
N SER A 237 -25.56 5.07 2.55
CA SER A 237 -24.57 6.15 2.54
C SER A 237 -23.18 5.63 2.15
N GLY A 238 -22.34 6.51 1.61
CA GLY A 238 -21.01 6.17 1.11
C GLY A 238 -20.04 5.66 2.19
N ASP A 239 -20.26 6.00 3.47
CA ASP A 239 -19.49 5.50 4.63
C ASP A 239 -19.74 4.01 4.90
N LYS A 240 -20.86 3.46 4.42
CA LYS A 240 -21.19 2.04 4.53
C LYS A 240 -20.56 1.19 3.44
N MET A 241 -19.93 1.81 2.43
CA MET A 241 -19.28 1.06 1.36
C MET A 241 -18.05 0.31 1.88
N PRO A 242 -17.96 -1.02 1.69
CA PRO A 242 -16.80 -1.80 2.10
C PRO A 242 -15.48 -1.21 1.56
N PRO A 243 -14.41 -1.14 2.37
CA PRO A 243 -13.15 -0.52 1.96
C PRO A 243 -12.52 -1.20 0.74
N ASP A 244 -12.67 -2.52 0.61
CA ASP A 244 -12.07 -3.32 -0.48
C ASP A 244 -12.64 -3.00 -1.86
N TYR A 245 -13.86 -2.46 -1.95
CA TYR A 245 -14.51 -2.16 -3.24
C TYR A 245 -13.73 -1.10 -4.01
N ARG A 246 -13.18 -0.09 -3.31
CA ARG A 246 -12.33 0.96 -3.90
C ARG A 246 -11.03 0.39 -4.45
N GLY A 247 -10.39 -0.50 -3.69
CA GLY A 247 -9.17 -1.17 -4.13
C GLY A 247 -9.41 -2.04 -5.37
N GLY A 248 -10.51 -2.79 -5.39
CA GLY A 248 -10.91 -3.62 -6.53
C GLY A 248 -11.20 -2.80 -7.78
N MET A 249 -11.94 -1.69 -7.63
CA MET A 249 -12.23 -0.74 -8.71
C MET A 249 -10.95 -0.18 -9.35
N VAL A 250 -10.09 0.46 -8.55
CA VAL A 250 -8.85 1.06 -9.06
C VAL A 250 -7.94 0.00 -9.69
N THR A 251 -7.88 -1.20 -9.11
CA THR A 251 -7.12 -2.32 -9.68
C THR A 251 -7.67 -2.76 -11.03
N ALA A 252 -8.99 -2.91 -11.16
CA ALA A 252 -9.64 -3.30 -12.42
C ALA A 252 -9.43 -2.24 -13.50
N PHE A 253 -9.57 -0.97 -13.15
CA PHE A 253 -9.33 0.15 -14.05
C PHE A 253 -7.87 0.21 -14.52
N LEU A 254 -6.90 0.12 -13.60
CA LEU A 254 -5.47 0.13 -13.94
C LEU A 254 -5.08 -1.05 -14.84
N LYS A 255 -5.69 -2.23 -14.66
CA LYS A 255 -5.43 -3.41 -15.49
C LYS A 255 -5.79 -3.19 -16.96
N LEU A 256 -6.76 -2.32 -17.28
CA LEU A 256 -7.13 -2.01 -18.66
C LEU A 256 -5.99 -1.42 -19.48
N VAL A 257 -5.06 -0.74 -18.81
CA VAL A 257 -3.89 -0.13 -19.44
C VAL A 257 -2.64 -0.94 -19.10
N ALA A 258 -2.33 -1.11 -17.82
CA ALA A 258 -1.04 -1.62 -17.38
C ALA A 258 -0.75 -3.07 -17.82
N TYR A 259 -1.79 -3.89 -18.01
CA TYR A 259 -1.63 -5.28 -18.45
C TYR A 259 -0.99 -5.37 -19.85
N ASP A 260 -1.41 -4.49 -20.77
CA ASP A 260 -0.90 -4.46 -22.14
C ASP A 260 0.55 -3.91 -22.20
N PHE A 261 1.00 -3.21 -21.15
CA PHE A 261 2.42 -2.85 -20.94
C PHE A 261 3.21 -3.93 -20.18
N GLY A 262 2.64 -5.12 -19.98
CA GLY A 262 3.29 -6.22 -19.25
C GLY A 262 3.40 -5.99 -17.74
N CYS A 263 2.52 -5.16 -17.16
CA CYS A 263 2.52 -4.81 -15.75
C CYS A 263 1.24 -5.29 -15.04
N ASN A 264 1.29 -5.45 -13.72
CA ASN A 264 0.14 -5.87 -12.92
C ASN A 264 0.16 -5.21 -11.53
N VAL A 265 -1.03 -4.91 -11.03
CA VAL A 265 -1.21 -4.40 -9.66
C VAL A 265 -1.21 -5.59 -8.72
N THR A 266 -0.28 -5.60 -7.76
CA THR A 266 -0.10 -6.71 -6.83
C THR A 266 -0.09 -6.20 -5.40
N SER A 267 -0.82 -6.88 -4.52
CA SER A 267 -0.76 -6.64 -3.09
C SER A 267 0.62 -7.05 -2.54
N PRO A 268 1.23 -6.22 -1.69
CA PRO A 268 2.55 -6.52 -1.16
C PRO A 268 2.50 -7.74 -0.23
N ARG A 269 3.47 -8.67 -0.39
CA ARG A 269 3.60 -9.86 0.46
C ARG A 269 4.21 -9.56 1.83
N VAL A 270 4.93 -8.44 1.92
CA VAL A 270 5.53 -7.91 3.13
C VAL A 270 4.96 -6.51 3.34
N GLU A 271 4.59 -6.18 4.57
CA GLU A 271 4.02 -4.87 4.91
C GLU A 271 4.93 -3.73 4.41
N PRO A 272 4.42 -2.79 3.60
CA PRO A 272 5.19 -1.64 3.15
C PRO A 272 5.45 -0.68 4.31
N ARG A 273 6.72 -0.31 4.50
CA ARG A 273 7.18 0.52 5.62
C ARG A 273 8.09 1.63 5.15
N LEU A 274 7.77 2.86 5.54
CA LEU A 274 8.66 4.01 5.39
C LEU A 274 9.61 3.98 6.59
N LEU A 275 10.85 3.53 6.36
CA LEU A 275 11.85 3.48 7.42
C LEU A 275 12.45 4.87 7.65
N ILE A 276 12.54 5.28 8.92
CA ILE A 276 13.19 6.53 9.31
C ILE A 276 14.18 6.24 10.42
N THR A 277 15.44 6.59 10.19
CA THR A 277 16.54 6.41 11.13
C THR A 277 17.11 7.77 11.53
N THR A 278 17.38 7.95 12.81
CA THR A 278 17.87 9.23 13.36
C THR A 278 19.29 9.57 12.94
N ASN A 279 20.26 8.82 13.47
CA ASN A 279 21.68 8.99 13.20
C ASN A 279 22.27 7.59 13.04
N GLN A 280 22.64 7.22 11.83
CA GLN A 280 23.16 5.89 11.55
C GLN A 280 24.51 5.62 12.22
N SER A 281 25.31 6.65 12.47
CA SER A 281 26.66 6.56 13.06
C SER A 281 26.64 6.54 14.59
N SER A 282 25.48 6.77 15.22
CA SER A 282 25.36 6.78 16.68
C SER A 282 25.07 5.38 17.22
N PRO A 283 25.71 4.95 18.33
CA PRO A 283 25.34 3.71 19.03
C PRO A 283 23.92 3.77 19.63
N ARG A 284 23.31 4.96 19.71
CA ARG A 284 21.93 5.19 20.14
C ARG A 284 20.97 5.39 18.96
N SER A 285 21.37 4.96 17.76
CA SER A 285 20.51 5.03 16.58
C SER A 285 19.16 4.37 16.83
N ARG A 286 18.09 5.09 16.49
CA ARG A 286 16.71 4.58 16.56
C ARG A 286 16.10 4.63 15.17
N SER A 287 15.56 3.48 14.77
CA SER A 287 14.74 3.34 13.57
C SER A 287 13.28 3.21 13.97
N SER A 288 12.42 3.98 13.33
CA SER A 288 10.97 3.83 13.38
C SER A 288 10.43 3.63 11.97
N TYR A 289 9.12 3.42 11.85
CA TYR A 289 8.50 3.35 10.54
C TYR A 289 7.06 3.84 10.55
N PHE A 290 6.61 4.31 9.39
CA PHE A 290 5.19 4.46 9.06
C PHE A 290 4.77 3.33 8.14
N THR A 291 3.57 2.81 8.32
CA THR A 291 2.99 1.76 7.45
C THR A 291 2.08 2.39 6.40
N SER A 292 1.87 1.68 5.30
CA SER A 292 0.85 2.04 4.31
C SER A 292 0.15 0.80 3.79
N GLY A 293 -1.17 0.89 3.63
CA GLY A 293 -1.99 -0.13 2.97
C GLY A 293 -1.94 -0.07 1.44
N CYS A 294 -0.91 0.58 0.87
CA CYS A 294 -0.79 0.72 -0.57
C CYS A 294 -0.50 -0.62 -1.26
N THR A 295 -1.02 -0.77 -2.47
CA THR A 295 -0.58 -1.81 -3.40
C THR A 295 0.39 -1.22 -4.41
N PHE A 296 1.06 -2.07 -5.18
CA PHE A 296 2.07 -1.61 -6.12
C PHE A 296 1.79 -2.10 -7.52
N LEU A 297 2.14 -1.27 -8.49
CA LEU A 297 2.24 -1.69 -9.87
C LEU A 297 3.64 -2.26 -10.11
N PHE A 298 3.70 -3.53 -10.48
CA PHE A 298 4.94 -4.21 -10.83
C PHE A 298 4.94 -4.64 -12.28
N ARG A 299 6.14 -4.71 -12.87
CA ARG A 299 6.36 -5.35 -14.15
C ARG A 299 6.35 -6.86 -13.95
N SER A 300 5.65 -7.54 -14.85
CA SER A 300 5.65 -9.01 -14.91
C SER A 300 7.03 -9.49 -15.36
N PRO A 301 7.53 -10.60 -14.81
CA PRO A 301 8.83 -11.13 -15.21
C PRO A 301 8.78 -11.59 -16.67
N THR A 302 9.90 -11.41 -17.38
CA THR A 302 10.03 -11.79 -18.80
C THR A 302 10.27 -13.29 -18.99
N THR A 303 10.77 -14.00 -17.96
CA THR A 303 11.05 -15.43 -18.04
C THR A 303 9.97 -16.28 -17.39
N ARG A 304 9.72 -17.45 -17.98
CA ARG A 304 8.68 -18.38 -17.51
C ARG A 304 8.99 -18.93 -16.12
N GLU A 305 10.27 -19.11 -15.81
CA GLU A 305 10.77 -19.62 -14.54
C GLU A 305 10.49 -18.62 -13.42
N ALA A 306 10.81 -17.33 -13.66
CA ALA A 306 10.53 -16.26 -12.71
C ALA A 306 9.02 -16.06 -12.49
N ALA A 307 8.23 -16.15 -13.57
CA ALA A 307 6.76 -16.11 -13.48
C ALA A 307 6.20 -17.24 -12.60
N ARG A 308 6.64 -18.48 -12.83
CA ARG A 308 6.26 -19.65 -12.00
C ARG A 308 6.71 -19.51 -10.56
N ALA A 309 7.85 -18.88 -10.32
CA ALA A 309 8.37 -18.60 -8.99
C ALA A 309 7.64 -17.44 -8.28
N GLY A 310 6.71 -16.76 -8.95
CA GLY A 310 5.96 -15.61 -8.42
C GLY A 310 6.78 -14.34 -8.27
N VAL A 311 7.87 -14.22 -9.03
CA VAL A 311 8.77 -13.06 -8.98
C VAL A 311 8.13 -11.88 -9.69
N VAL A 312 8.30 -10.67 -9.13
CA VAL A 312 7.84 -9.41 -9.72
C VAL A 312 8.99 -8.39 -9.74
N GLU A 313 8.99 -7.47 -10.70
CA GLU A 313 10.03 -6.43 -10.84
C GLU A 313 9.45 -5.03 -10.66
N GLY A 314 10.12 -4.15 -9.90
CA GLY A 314 9.67 -2.78 -9.64
C GLY A 314 9.83 -2.37 -8.17
N PRO A 315 8.94 -1.55 -7.58
CA PRO A 315 7.67 -1.05 -8.13
C PRO A 315 7.82 0.09 -9.15
N LEU A 316 6.89 0.17 -10.12
CA LEU A 316 6.79 1.27 -11.07
C LEU A 316 6.05 2.47 -10.47
N ALA A 317 4.95 2.17 -9.80
CA ALA A 317 4.05 3.11 -9.15
C ALA A 317 3.40 2.43 -7.94
N ALA A 318 2.75 3.22 -7.09
CA ALA A 318 1.93 2.70 -6.01
C ALA A 318 0.47 3.11 -6.17
N VAL A 319 -0.43 2.38 -5.54
CA VAL A 319 -1.87 2.64 -5.53
C VAL A 319 -2.29 2.88 -4.09
N SER A 320 -2.98 3.99 -3.85
CA SER A 320 -3.52 4.40 -2.55
C SER A 320 -5.02 4.65 -2.68
N ALA A 321 -5.81 3.59 -2.45
CA ALA A 321 -7.27 3.67 -2.41
C ALA A 321 -7.73 3.88 -0.97
N ARG A 322 -8.27 5.06 -0.68
CA ARG A 322 -8.64 5.49 0.68
C ARG A 322 -10.15 5.42 0.87
N HIS A 323 -10.56 5.16 2.11
CA HIS A 323 -11.97 4.99 2.49
C HIS A 323 -12.54 6.19 3.25
N THR A 324 -11.78 7.29 3.37
CA THR A 324 -12.30 8.54 3.92
C THR A 324 -13.44 9.03 3.05
N THR A 325 -14.57 9.36 3.67
CA THR A 325 -15.79 9.76 2.97
C THR A 325 -16.21 11.21 3.22
N ALA A 326 -15.47 11.95 4.05
CA ALA A 326 -15.84 13.30 4.42
C ALA A 326 -14.61 14.21 4.42
N PHE A 327 -14.69 15.29 3.65
CA PHE A 327 -13.78 16.42 3.70
C PHE A 327 -14.62 17.69 3.90
N PRO A 328 -14.30 18.51 4.92
CA PRO A 328 -14.94 19.82 5.12
C PRO A 328 -14.83 20.69 3.86
N PRO A 329 -15.89 21.43 3.48
CA PRO A 329 -15.87 22.30 2.32
C PRO A 329 -15.03 23.58 2.52
N THR A 330 -14.69 23.92 3.76
CA THR A 330 -13.91 25.12 4.11
C THR A 330 -12.44 24.79 4.42
N PRO A 331 -11.47 25.49 3.82
CA PRO A 331 -10.06 25.09 3.82
C PRO A 331 -9.28 25.41 5.11
N SER A 332 -9.84 26.17 6.06
CA SER A 332 -9.02 26.94 7.02
C SER A 332 -8.20 26.13 8.01
N THR A 333 -8.50 24.85 8.27
CA THR A 333 -7.60 23.91 8.96
C THR A 333 -8.08 22.47 8.74
N ASP A 334 -8.27 22.04 7.49
CA ASP A 334 -8.77 20.70 7.25
C ASP A 334 -7.72 19.62 7.56
N ARG A 335 -7.80 19.11 8.79
CA ARG A 335 -6.95 18.03 9.30
C ARG A 335 -7.15 16.74 8.52
N GLU A 336 -8.33 16.48 7.96
CA GLU A 336 -8.56 15.29 7.15
C GLU A 336 -7.84 15.40 5.80
N SER A 337 -7.87 16.57 5.15
CA SER A 337 -7.04 16.86 3.98
C SER A 337 -5.54 16.73 4.26
N LEU A 338 -5.06 17.20 5.42
CA LEU A 338 -3.66 17.06 5.83
C LEU A 338 -3.26 15.59 6.01
N LEU A 339 -4.13 14.80 6.66
CA LEU A 339 -3.93 13.36 6.84
C LEU A 339 -3.96 12.62 5.50
N ASP A 340 -4.84 13.02 4.60
CA ASP A 340 -4.96 12.44 3.26
C ASP A 340 -3.69 12.63 2.43
N LEU A 341 -3.20 13.87 2.33
CA LEU A 341 -1.94 14.18 1.65
C LEU A 341 -0.76 13.42 2.29
N SER A 342 -0.73 13.33 3.62
CA SER A 342 0.34 12.61 4.33
C SER A 342 0.34 11.11 4.02
N ARG A 343 -0.84 10.49 3.86
CA ARG A 343 -0.94 9.08 3.44
C ARG A 343 -0.38 8.87 2.03
N GLU A 344 -0.65 9.79 1.10
CA GLU A 344 -0.07 9.73 -0.26
C GLU A 344 1.44 9.94 -0.24
N LEU A 345 1.95 10.88 0.55
CA LEU A 345 3.38 11.12 0.71
C LEU A 345 4.10 9.91 1.32
N ILE A 346 3.52 9.29 2.35
CA ILE A 346 4.05 8.05 2.92
C ILE A 346 4.12 6.97 1.83
N THR A 347 3.05 6.79 1.05
CA THR A 347 3.04 5.84 -0.07
C THR A 347 4.12 6.14 -1.11
N ALA A 348 4.30 7.42 -1.47
CA ALA A 348 5.33 7.83 -2.42
C ALA A 348 6.75 7.57 -1.87
N LEU A 349 7.02 7.94 -0.62
CA LEU A 349 8.33 7.76 0.02
C LEU A 349 8.65 6.28 0.25
N ILE A 350 7.65 5.44 0.57
CA ILE A 350 7.81 3.97 0.59
C ILE A 350 8.24 3.46 -0.78
N THR A 351 7.58 3.92 -1.83
CA THR A 351 7.88 3.52 -3.22
C THR A 351 9.28 3.96 -3.60
N ALA A 352 9.70 5.18 -3.23
CA ALA A 352 11.05 5.68 -3.42
C ALA A 352 12.09 4.81 -2.68
N GLN A 353 11.84 4.49 -1.40
CA GLN A 353 12.71 3.58 -0.65
C GLN A 353 12.78 2.19 -1.29
N HIS A 354 11.66 1.63 -1.75
CA HIS A 354 11.64 0.34 -2.44
C HIS A 354 12.47 0.38 -3.73
N ARG A 355 12.32 1.43 -4.55
CA ARG A 355 13.12 1.61 -5.77
C ARG A 355 14.61 1.81 -5.46
N ALA A 356 14.94 2.52 -4.38
CA ALA A 356 16.32 2.72 -3.91
C ALA A 356 17.00 1.46 -3.34
N ARG A 357 16.28 0.34 -3.20
CA ARG A 357 16.87 -0.98 -2.84
C ARG A 357 17.55 -1.67 -4.01
N GLU A 358 17.38 -1.17 -5.23
CA GLU A 358 18.03 -1.73 -6.41
C GLU A 358 19.54 -1.87 -6.22
N GLY A 359 20.08 -3.07 -6.50
CA GLY A 359 21.50 -3.39 -6.32
C GLY A 359 21.99 -3.45 -4.87
N LYS A 360 21.13 -3.21 -3.87
CA LYS A 360 21.49 -3.24 -2.44
C LYS A 360 21.11 -4.58 -1.81
N THR A 361 21.72 -4.88 -0.67
CA THR A 361 21.33 -5.99 0.20
C THR A 361 20.59 -5.47 1.43
N GLU A 362 19.63 -6.24 1.93
CA GLU A 362 18.90 -5.84 3.13
C GLU A 362 19.84 -5.86 4.34
N LYS A 363 20.00 -4.72 5.00
CA LYS A 363 20.59 -4.63 6.33
C LYS A 363 19.47 -4.74 7.36
N ARG A 364 19.39 -5.84 8.09
CA ARG A 364 18.29 -6.02 9.06
C ARG A 364 18.53 -5.17 10.31
N ILE A 365 17.47 -4.52 10.78
CA ILE A 365 17.53 -3.75 12.02
C ILE A 365 17.87 -4.71 13.17
N GLY A 366 18.91 -4.39 13.93
CA GLY A 366 19.36 -5.23 15.04
C GLY A 366 20.16 -6.46 14.63
N GLU A 367 20.47 -6.62 13.34
CA GLU A 367 21.39 -7.66 12.89
C GLU A 367 22.73 -7.50 13.60
N ASN A 368 23.19 -8.56 14.24
CA ASN A 368 24.41 -8.61 15.06
C ASN A 368 24.43 -7.65 16.27
N ALA A 369 23.33 -6.96 16.58
CA ALA A 369 23.26 -6.08 17.74
C ALA A 369 23.32 -6.89 19.05
N TRP A 370 23.97 -6.34 20.08
CA TRP A 370 24.17 -7.04 21.36
C TRP A 370 22.87 -7.52 22.00
N TRP A 371 21.78 -6.76 21.86
CA TRP A 371 20.46 -7.11 22.40
C TRP A 371 19.78 -8.25 21.64
N ALA A 372 20.21 -8.52 20.41
CA ALA A 372 19.73 -9.65 19.59
C ALA A 372 20.65 -10.88 19.66
N THR A 373 21.92 -10.69 20.00
CA THR A 373 22.93 -11.76 20.04
C THR A 373 23.21 -12.29 21.45
N LYS A 374 23.03 -11.47 22.49
CA LYS A 374 23.27 -11.87 23.89
C LYS A 374 21.97 -12.25 24.61
N PRO A 375 21.97 -13.33 25.40
CA PRO A 375 20.87 -13.65 26.31
C PRO A 375 20.63 -12.54 27.35
N ARG A 376 19.37 -12.34 27.77
CA ARG A 376 18.98 -11.33 28.78
C ARG A 376 19.58 -11.63 30.17
N TRP A 377 19.56 -10.65 31.08
CA TRP A 377 19.75 -10.89 32.52
C TRP A 377 18.70 -11.89 33.01
N GLY A 378 19.14 -12.98 33.65
CA GLY A 378 18.27 -14.12 34.01
C GLY A 378 17.99 -15.12 32.88
N GLY A 379 18.61 -14.97 31.71
CA GLY A 379 18.57 -15.93 30.59
C GLY A 379 19.92 -16.55 30.22
N GLY A 380 21.01 -16.17 30.90
CA GLY A 380 22.24 -16.96 30.92
C GLY A 380 22.08 -18.23 31.78
N PRO A 381 23.05 -19.15 31.76
CA PRO A 381 23.03 -20.33 32.63
C PRO A 381 22.75 -19.94 34.09
N GLY A 382 21.75 -20.55 34.72
CA GLY A 382 21.37 -20.29 36.13
C GLY A 382 20.37 -19.15 36.41
N GLY A 383 19.87 -18.45 35.38
CA GLY A 383 18.80 -17.46 35.54
C GLY A 383 17.42 -18.07 35.85
N PRO A 384 16.45 -17.30 36.40
CA PRO A 384 15.16 -17.84 36.87
C PRO A 384 14.30 -18.46 35.76
N ILE A 385 14.54 -18.13 34.49
CA ILE A 385 13.79 -18.65 33.34
C ILE A 385 14.52 -19.85 32.71
N GLY A 386 13.88 -21.02 32.76
CA GLY A 386 14.43 -22.30 32.28
C GLY A 386 15.09 -23.18 33.34
N ARG A 387 15.06 -22.78 34.62
CA ARG A 387 15.44 -23.66 35.76
C ARG A 387 14.61 -24.94 35.79
N GLU A 388 13.38 -24.93 35.29
CA GLU A 388 12.55 -26.13 35.20
C GLU A 388 13.13 -27.19 34.27
N ILE A 389 13.83 -26.81 33.20
CA ILE A 389 14.52 -27.76 32.31
C ILE A 389 15.83 -28.21 32.93
N GLU A 390 16.62 -27.31 33.55
CA GLU A 390 17.84 -27.68 34.27
C GLU A 390 17.52 -28.67 35.40
N ALA A 391 16.42 -28.44 36.14
CA ALA A 391 15.91 -29.34 37.17
C ALA A 391 15.38 -30.67 36.59
N GLN A 392 14.76 -30.67 35.41
CA GLN A 392 14.33 -31.89 34.72
C GLN A 392 15.52 -32.70 34.16
N SER A 393 16.54 -32.03 33.62
CA SER A 393 17.78 -32.69 33.19
C SER A 393 18.60 -33.22 34.37
N ALA A 394 18.60 -32.50 35.49
CA ALA A 394 19.24 -32.93 36.75
C ALA A 394 18.48 -34.10 37.39
N LYS A 395 17.15 -34.16 37.25
CA LYS A 395 16.35 -35.33 37.66
C LYS A 395 16.59 -36.53 36.75
N SER A 396 16.75 -36.33 35.44
CA SER A 396 17.03 -37.42 34.48
C SER A 396 18.45 -38.00 34.59
N THR A 397 19.39 -37.30 35.23
CA THR A 397 20.77 -37.81 35.45
C THR A 397 20.89 -38.66 36.72
N ASN A 398 19.92 -38.61 37.63
CA ASN A 398 19.88 -39.43 38.85
C ASN A 398 19.14 -40.76 38.69
N ASP A 399 18.52 -41.04 37.53
CA ASP A 399 17.94 -42.35 37.21
C ASP A 399 18.99 -43.30 36.57
N VAL A 400 20.16 -43.41 37.21
CA VAL A 400 21.00 -44.60 37.03
C VAL A 400 20.52 -45.64 38.05
N ILE A 401 19.75 -46.57 37.51
CA ILE A 401 19.31 -47.86 38.07
C ILE A 401 20.22 -48.34 39.21
N LEU A 402 19.63 -48.39 40.42
CA LEU A 402 20.09 -49.25 41.51
C LEU A 402 20.04 -50.71 41.03
N GLY A 403 21.21 -51.32 40.87
CA GLY A 403 21.33 -52.73 40.52
C GLY A 403 22.78 -53.15 40.37
N ASP A 404 23.46 -53.41 41.49
CA ASP A 404 23.88 -54.75 41.89
C ASP A 404 24.69 -54.63 43.19
N LYS A 405 24.42 -55.56 44.11
CA LYS A 405 24.82 -55.53 45.51
C LYS A 405 25.77 -56.71 45.71
N ASP A 406 27.02 -56.61 45.24
CA ASP A 406 28.18 -57.43 45.64
C ASP A 406 29.44 -57.14 44.78
N ALA A 407 30.03 -55.94 44.92
CA ALA A 407 31.38 -55.67 44.41
C ALA A 407 32.27 -55.05 45.52
N PRO A 408 33.49 -55.55 45.74
CA PRO A 408 34.35 -55.12 46.84
C PRO A 408 34.94 -53.72 46.60
N PRO A 409 35.21 -52.94 47.68
CA PRO A 409 35.63 -51.55 47.56
C PRO A 409 37.06 -51.41 47.05
N PRO A 410 37.36 -50.46 46.13
CA PRO A 410 38.73 -50.07 45.82
C PRO A 410 39.35 -49.24 46.97
N PRO A 411 40.70 -49.22 47.08
CA PRO A 411 41.41 -48.84 48.30
C PRO A 411 41.37 -47.33 48.59
N VAL A 412 41.35 -47.04 49.89
CA VAL A 412 41.43 -45.72 50.52
C VAL A 412 42.77 -45.06 50.23
N VAL A 413 42.75 -43.84 49.67
CA VAL A 413 43.89 -42.92 49.64
C VAL A 413 43.60 -41.78 50.63
N PRO A 414 44.52 -41.46 51.57
CA PRO A 414 44.28 -40.49 52.63
C PRO A 414 44.32 -39.03 52.13
N PRO A 415 43.72 -38.07 52.89
CA PRO A 415 43.61 -36.68 52.49
C PRO A 415 44.86 -35.87 52.89
N SER A 416 45.12 -34.77 52.16
CA SER A 416 46.08 -33.73 52.54
C SER A 416 45.72 -32.40 51.85
N PRO A 417 46.02 -31.24 52.44
CA PRO A 417 45.24 -30.64 53.51
C PRO A 417 44.63 -29.28 53.12
N ALA A 418 43.65 -28.85 53.91
CA ALA A 418 42.98 -27.56 53.84
C ALA A 418 43.89 -26.38 54.26
N ILE A 419 43.72 -25.22 53.63
CA ILE A 419 44.15 -23.88 54.09
C ILE A 419 43.09 -22.87 53.57
N PRO A 420 42.73 -21.78 54.27
CA PRO A 420 41.43 -21.65 54.91
C PRO A 420 40.56 -20.54 54.30
N SER A 421 39.30 -20.55 54.67
CA SER A 421 38.32 -19.49 54.45
C SER A 421 38.71 -18.18 55.14
N SER A 422 38.32 -17.07 54.51
CA SER A 422 38.20 -15.76 55.16
C SER A 422 37.05 -14.95 54.50
N PRO A 423 36.45 -14.02 55.24
CA PRO A 423 34.99 -13.94 55.36
C PRO A 423 34.33 -12.89 54.46
N ALA A 424 33.02 -13.07 54.27
CA ALA A 424 32.13 -12.16 53.55
C ALA A 424 31.94 -10.81 54.29
N PRO A 425 31.80 -9.68 53.56
CA PRO A 425 31.24 -8.46 54.10
C PRO A 425 29.69 -8.39 53.95
N PRO A 426 28.99 -7.63 54.82
CA PRO A 426 27.53 -7.60 54.93
C PRO A 426 26.84 -6.77 53.82
N PRO A 427 25.50 -6.94 53.63
CA PRO A 427 24.78 -6.29 52.54
C PRO A 427 24.53 -4.80 52.81
N SER A 428 24.78 -3.98 51.78
CA SER A 428 24.44 -2.57 51.72
C SER A 428 22.94 -2.37 51.45
N SER A 429 22.35 -1.49 52.27
CA SER A 429 21.04 -0.86 52.19
C SER A 429 20.50 -0.57 50.78
N ALA A 430 19.26 -0.99 50.54
CA ALA A 430 18.41 -0.59 49.43
C ALA A 430 17.83 0.82 49.63
N PRO A 431 17.51 1.55 48.54
CA PRO A 431 16.40 2.48 48.54
C PRO A 431 15.19 1.86 47.83
N SER A 432 14.09 1.82 48.56
CA SER A 432 12.75 1.51 48.06
C SER A 432 12.26 2.65 47.16
N ILE A 433 11.97 2.35 45.89
CA ILE A 433 11.14 3.25 45.06
C ILE A 433 9.86 2.49 44.73
N THR A 434 8.80 2.90 45.42
CA THR A 434 7.42 2.58 45.10
C THR A 434 7.05 3.27 43.78
N SER A 435 6.59 2.51 42.80
CA SER A 435 5.76 3.07 41.72
C SER A 435 4.61 2.13 41.44
N SER A 436 3.42 2.65 41.74
CA SER A 436 2.12 2.09 41.46
C SER A 436 1.84 2.18 39.95
N LEU A 437 1.75 1.02 39.29
CA LEU A 437 1.17 0.93 37.96
C LEU A 437 -0.27 0.43 38.09
N ALA A 438 -1.18 1.35 37.80
CA ALA A 438 -2.60 1.11 37.66
C ALA A 438 -2.86 0.00 36.63
N ARG A 439 -3.65 -0.99 37.05
CA ARG A 439 -4.26 -2.01 36.21
C ARG A 439 -5.06 -1.34 35.08
N ARG A 440 -4.88 -1.82 33.85
CA ARG A 440 -5.95 -1.87 32.87
C ARG A 440 -6.18 -3.31 32.39
N PRO A 441 -7.44 -3.71 32.18
CA PRO A 441 -7.82 -5.09 31.94
C PRO A 441 -7.61 -5.52 30.48
N TYR A 442 -7.24 -6.79 30.34
CA TYR A 442 -7.26 -7.54 29.09
C TYR A 442 -8.70 -7.82 28.67
N SER A 443 -9.06 -7.44 27.44
CA SER A 443 -10.17 -8.06 26.70
C SER A 443 -9.60 -9.01 25.65
N SER A 444 -10.02 -10.26 25.77
CA SER A 444 -9.70 -11.44 24.98
C SER A 444 -10.05 -11.31 23.49
N LEU A 445 -9.12 -11.68 22.60
CA LEU A 445 -9.41 -12.17 21.26
C LEU A 445 -8.45 -13.32 20.92
N SER A 446 -9.03 -14.49 20.72
CA SER A 446 -8.40 -15.75 20.33
C SER A 446 -7.88 -15.72 18.88
N PRO A 447 -6.76 -16.40 18.54
CA PRO A 447 -6.48 -16.76 17.16
C PRO A 447 -6.99 -18.17 16.88
N SER A 448 -7.97 -18.23 15.98
CA SER A 448 -8.40 -19.44 15.28
C SER A 448 -7.24 -20.09 14.52
N SER A 449 -7.17 -21.40 14.61
CA SER A 449 -6.21 -22.30 14.01
C SER A 449 -6.32 -22.35 12.48
N SER A 450 -5.24 -22.00 11.78
CA SER A 450 -5.05 -22.37 10.37
C SER A 450 -4.15 -23.61 10.28
N ARG A 451 -4.78 -24.77 10.05
CA ARG A 451 -4.12 -26.01 9.64
C ARG A 451 -3.58 -25.86 8.22
N SER A 452 -2.27 -25.93 8.03
CA SER A 452 -1.65 -26.16 6.72
C SER A 452 -1.33 -27.64 6.56
N ASN A 453 -2.05 -28.29 5.66
CA ASN A 453 -1.83 -29.65 5.22
C ASN A 453 -0.75 -29.61 4.12
N SER A 454 0.39 -30.28 4.31
CA SER A 454 1.39 -30.48 3.24
C SER A 454 1.78 -31.95 3.14
N SER A 455 1.32 -32.56 2.05
CA SER A 455 1.66 -33.89 1.58
C SER A 455 3.09 -33.95 1.01
N SER A 456 3.87 -34.90 1.53
CA SER A 456 4.91 -35.72 0.90
C SER A 456 5.66 -35.24 -0.36
N GLY A 457 7.00 -35.24 -0.24
CA GLY A 457 7.86 -35.91 -1.22
C GLY A 457 8.97 -35.06 -1.84
N SER A 458 10.17 -35.09 -1.26
CA SER A 458 11.40 -35.48 -1.98
C SER A 458 12.62 -35.38 -1.06
N SER A 459 13.32 -36.50 -1.01
CA SER A 459 14.54 -36.80 -0.29
C SER A 459 15.75 -35.99 -0.76
N SER A 460 16.49 -35.41 0.19
CA SER A 460 17.92 -35.13 0.04
C SER A 460 18.59 -35.28 1.40
N LYS A 461 19.34 -36.37 1.53
CA LYS A 461 20.12 -36.75 2.72
C LYS A 461 21.17 -35.67 2.99
N ARG A 462 21.04 -34.94 4.10
CA ARG A 462 22.13 -34.12 4.65
C ARG A 462 22.87 -34.96 5.69
N LEU A 463 24.17 -35.18 5.47
CA LEU A 463 25.05 -35.91 6.36
C LEU A 463 25.01 -35.30 7.77
N LYS A 464 24.70 -36.15 8.77
CA LYS A 464 24.87 -35.84 10.18
C LYS A 464 26.35 -35.98 10.52
N THR A 465 27.05 -34.86 10.67
CA THR A 465 28.27 -34.81 11.46
C THR A 465 27.87 -34.98 12.93
N LYS A 466 28.34 -36.07 13.56
CA LYS A 466 28.21 -36.31 15.01
C LYS A 466 29.03 -35.25 15.75
N SER A 467 28.37 -34.30 16.40
CA SER A 467 28.96 -33.48 17.46
C SER A 467 28.13 -33.63 18.72
N GLY A 468 28.82 -33.88 19.84
CA GLY A 468 28.46 -33.50 21.21
C GLY A 468 27.02 -33.72 21.68
N LYS A 469 26.87 -34.61 22.65
CA LYS A 469 25.63 -34.87 23.40
C LYS A 469 25.37 -33.72 24.40
N ASP A 470 25.19 -32.50 23.91
CA ASP A 470 24.67 -31.39 24.71
C ASP A 470 23.15 -31.43 24.66
N GLY A 471 22.52 -31.46 25.84
CA GLY A 471 21.08 -31.49 26.00
C GLY A 471 20.43 -30.44 25.11
N LYS A 472 19.56 -30.88 24.19
CA LYS A 472 18.83 -29.98 23.29
C LYS A 472 17.94 -29.07 24.15
N GLN A 473 18.46 -27.89 24.46
CA GLN A 473 17.73 -26.80 25.07
C GLN A 473 16.52 -26.54 24.18
N ASN A 474 15.33 -26.56 24.78
CA ASN A 474 14.09 -26.51 24.02
C ASN A 474 14.03 -25.15 23.29
N PRO A 475 13.94 -25.10 21.94
CA PRO A 475 14.12 -23.87 21.14
C PRO A 475 13.25 -22.68 21.57
N ILE A 476 12.12 -22.98 22.22
CA ILE A 476 11.20 -21.99 22.77
C ILE A 476 11.80 -21.17 23.92
N TYR A 477 12.65 -21.77 24.77
CA TYR A 477 13.29 -21.06 25.89
C TYR A 477 14.45 -20.19 25.37
N ASP A 478 15.18 -20.66 24.38
CA ASP A 478 16.23 -19.88 23.72
C ASP A 478 15.67 -18.70 22.94
N ALA A 479 14.46 -18.83 22.41
CA ALA A 479 13.69 -17.74 21.79
C ALA A 479 13.19 -16.74 22.84
N TYR A 480 12.83 -17.19 24.05
CA TYR A 480 12.41 -16.29 25.14
C TYR A 480 13.61 -15.52 25.73
N ARG A 481 14.76 -16.19 25.86
CA ARG A 481 16.01 -15.64 26.40
C ARG A 481 16.70 -14.63 25.50
N ARG A 482 16.33 -14.54 24.21
CA ARG A 482 16.92 -13.60 23.24
C ARG A 482 15.85 -12.70 22.61
N VAL A 483 16.12 -11.41 22.45
CA VAL A 483 15.26 -10.55 21.62
C VAL A 483 15.55 -10.89 20.16
N GLN A 484 14.55 -11.36 19.41
CA GLN A 484 14.77 -11.61 17.98
C GLN A 484 14.73 -10.28 17.22
N PRO A 485 15.64 -10.07 16.25
CA PRO A 485 15.56 -8.91 15.38
C PRO A 485 14.25 -8.97 14.57
N PRO A 486 13.65 -7.81 14.21
CA PRO A 486 12.47 -7.77 13.36
C PRO A 486 12.65 -8.58 12.08
N ASN A 487 11.58 -9.22 11.61
CA ASN A 487 11.58 -9.94 10.33
C ASN A 487 12.04 -9.04 9.17
N SER A 488 12.52 -9.68 8.10
CA SER A 488 12.84 -8.99 6.84
C SER A 488 11.67 -8.12 6.37
N THR A 489 11.99 -6.90 6.00
CA THR A 489 11.09 -5.90 5.41
C THR A 489 11.17 -5.89 3.88
N TRP A 490 12.02 -6.77 3.32
CA TRP A 490 12.21 -6.94 1.89
C TRP A 490 11.47 -8.19 1.42
N ASP A 491 10.71 -8.04 0.35
CA ASP A 491 10.03 -9.17 -0.27
C ASP A 491 11.02 -9.99 -1.11
N LYS A 492 11.26 -11.24 -0.68
CA LYS A 492 12.16 -12.19 -1.36
C LYS A 492 11.76 -12.52 -2.79
N LYS A 493 10.51 -12.24 -3.16
CA LYS A 493 9.96 -12.45 -4.50
C LYS A 493 9.84 -11.14 -5.28
N ALA A 494 10.23 -10.01 -4.71
CA ALA A 494 10.34 -8.75 -5.43
C ALA A 494 11.79 -8.50 -5.81
N LYS A 495 12.05 -8.28 -7.10
CA LYS A 495 13.29 -7.71 -7.59
C LYS A 495 13.14 -6.20 -7.61
N TYR A 496 13.62 -5.56 -6.53
CA TYR A 496 13.56 -4.11 -6.40
C TYR A 496 14.37 -3.44 -7.52
N THR A 497 13.69 -2.64 -8.34
CA THR A 497 14.26 -1.97 -9.53
C THR A 497 13.57 -0.61 -9.71
N ALA A 498 14.33 0.45 -9.96
CA ALA A 498 13.81 1.81 -10.18
C ALA A 498 13.37 2.01 -11.64
N ILE A 499 12.38 1.23 -12.08
CA ILE A 499 11.91 1.23 -13.48
C ILE A 499 11.37 2.61 -13.89
N GLY A 500 11.82 3.11 -15.05
CA GLY A 500 11.38 4.38 -15.62
C GLY A 500 12.05 5.61 -15.00
N ARG A 501 12.97 5.43 -14.04
CA ARG A 501 13.73 6.50 -13.42
C ARG A 501 14.69 7.14 -14.43
N VAL A 502 14.81 8.46 -14.39
CA VAL A 502 15.84 9.19 -15.17
C VAL A 502 17.21 9.01 -14.50
N LYS A 503 18.18 8.46 -15.23
CA LYS A 503 19.55 8.28 -14.73
C LYS A 503 20.20 9.64 -14.47
N ALA A 504 21.03 9.72 -13.43
CA ALA A 504 21.78 10.91 -13.03
C ALA A 504 20.97 12.17 -12.64
N ALA A 505 19.63 12.14 -12.61
CA ALA A 505 18.81 13.32 -12.30
C ALA A 505 18.89 13.83 -10.84
N GLY A 506 19.54 13.09 -9.92
CA GLY A 506 19.62 13.45 -8.50
C GLY A 506 18.30 13.27 -7.71
N TYR A 507 17.22 12.87 -8.39
CA TYR A 507 15.91 12.57 -7.80
C TYR A 507 15.30 11.30 -8.43
N ASP A 508 14.11 10.94 -7.95
CA ASP A 508 13.23 9.96 -8.58
C ASP A 508 11.81 10.55 -8.70
N ASP A 509 11.15 10.32 -9.83
CA ASP A 509 9.75 10.70 -10.03
C ASP A 509 8.87 9.50 -9.69
N ILE A 510 8.17 9.60 -8.57
CA ILE A 510 7.32 8.55 -8.03
C ILE A 510 5.86 8.83 -8.36
N PHE A 511 5.16 7.84 -8.87
CA PHE A 511 3.74 7.96 -9.17
C PHE A 511 2.89 7.22 -8.14
N VAL A 512 1.88 7.92 -7.62
CA VAL A 512 0.84 7.37 -6.75
C VAL A 512 -0.50 7.52 -7.46
N ILE A 513 -1.14 6.39 -7.74
CA ILE A 513 -2.51 6.34 -8.21
C ILE A 513 -3.42 6.42 -7.00
N SER A 514 -4.06 7.56 -6.85
CA SER A 514 -4.95 7.89 -5.74
C SER A 514 -6.39 7.52 -6.08
N GLY A 515 -7.05 6.76 -5.22
CA GLY A 515 -8.47 6.44 -5.32
C GLY A 515 -9.24 6.98 -4.12
N LEU A 516 -10.33 7.69 -4.36
CA LEU A 516 -11.20 8.26 -3.33
C LEU A 516 -12.64 8.31 -3.85
N PHE A 517 -13.62 7.99 -3.01
CA PHE A 517 -15.02 7.83 -3.48
C PHE A 517 -15.09 6.88 -4.68
N HIS A 518 -15.74 7.29 -5.78
CA HIS A 518 -15.72 6.69 -7.13
C HIS A 518 -14.78 7.43 -8.11
N HIS A 519 -13.77 8.14 -7.60
CA HIS A 519 -12.83 8.92 -8.39
C HIS A 519 -11.41 8.38 -8.33
N ILE A 520 -10.63 8.71 -9.36
CA ILE A 520 -9.20 8.44 -9.48
C ILE A 520 -8.43 9.73 -9.75
N SER A 521 -7.21 9.83 -9.23
CA SER A 521 -6.28 10.92 -9.50
C SER A 521 -4.85 10.37 -9.57
N VAL A 522 -3.99 10.97 -10.40
CA VAL A 522 -2.58 10.61 -10.50
C VAL A 522 -1.74 11.68 -9.82
N VAL A 523 -0.92 11.26 -8.87
CA VAL A 523 0.01 12.12 -8.13
C VAL A 523 1.43 11.78 -8.54
N ARG A 524 2.19 12.75 -9.05
CA ARG A 524 3.64 12.66 -9.25
C ARG A 524 4.35 13.34 -8.09
N VAL A 525 5.20 12.60 -7.40
CA VAL A 525 6.04 13.09 -6.31
C VAL A 525 7.50 13.00 -6.73
N ARG A 526 8.16 14.15 -6.88
CA ARG A 526 9.60 14.21 -7.11
C ARG A 526 10.32 14.10 -5.78
N VAL A 527 11.00 12.96 -5.57
CA VAL A 527 11.73 12.64 -4.33
C VAL A 527 13.23 12.81 -4.57
N PRO A 528 13.89 13.80 -3.96
CA PRO A 528 15.33 13.95 -4.04
C PRO A 528 16.06 12.75 -3.42
N ASN A 529 17.14 12.28 -4.03
CA ASN A 529 17.96 11.20 -3.46
C ASN A 529 18.49 11.56 -2.07
N ARG A 530 18.87 12.83 -1.93
CA ARG A 530 19.38 13.38 -0.68
C ARG A 530 18.39 13.24 0.48
N LEU A 531 17.08 13.32 0.20
CA LEU A 531 16.07 13.11 1.24
C LEU A 531 16.09 11.65 1.73
N LEU A 532 16.27 10.67 0.84
CA LEU A 532 16.35 9.27 1.25
C LEU A 532 17.56 8.99 2.15
N GLU A 533 18.71 9.60 1.84
CA GLU A 533 19.92 9.53 2.69
C GLU A 533 19.68 10.13 4.08
N VAL A 534 18.99 11.27 4.15
CA VAL A 534 18.58 11.90 5.41
C VAL A 534 17.63 10.99 6.19
N LEU A 535 16.63 10.38 5.54
CA LEU A 535 15.72 9.42 6.18
C LEU A 535 16.43 8.14 6.64
N GLU A 536 17.54 7.76 6.01
CA GLU A 536 18.43 6.67 6.44
C GLU A 536 19.38 7.08 7.60
N GLY A 537 19.37 8.36 8.00
CA GLY A 537 20.06 8.87 9.18
C GLY A 537 21.36 9.61 8.90
N ASP A 538 21.53 10.15 7.69
CA ASP A 538 22.57 11.14 7.39
C ASP A 538 22.27 12.47 8.11
N LEU A 539 23.31 13.06 8.72
CA LEU A 539 23.19 14.24 9.57
C LEU A 539 23.30 15.57 8.83
N ASN A 540 23.78 15.59 7.58
CA ASN A 540 23.98 16.84 6.83
C ASN A 540 22.65 17.32 6.23
N GLU A 541 21.67 17.63 7.08
CA GLU A 541 20.33 18.06 6.70
C GLU A 541 20.26 19.53 6.22
N ILE A 542 21.31 20.32 6.51
CA ILE A 542 21.39 21.74 6.19
C ILE A 542 22.42 21.92 5.07
N ASP A 543 22.05 22.66 4.03
CA ASP A 543 22.95 23.01 2.93
C ASP A 543 23.87 24.18 3.29
N LYS A 544 24.79 24.54 2.39
CA LYS A 544 25.74 25.64 2.63
C LYS A 544 25.07 27.02 2.78
N ARG A 545 23.82 27.17 2.36
CA ARG A 545 23.03 28.41 2.43
C ARG A 545 22.05 28.41 3.61
N GLY A 546 22.09 27.41 4.48
CA GLY A 546 21.18 27.30 5.63
C GLY A 546 19.81 26.67 5.29
N GLY A 547 19.57 26.31 4.04
CA GLY A 547 18.35 25.65 3.57
C GLY A 547 18.37 24.14 3.79
N ARG A 548 17.29 23.44 3.39
CA ARG A 548 17.23 21.97 3.41
C ARG A 548 18.23 21.40 2.40
N SER A 549 19.09 20.46 2.80
CA SER A 549 20.07 19.85 1.89
C SER A 549 19.45 19.13 0.69
N TRP A 550 18.19 18.70 0.82
CA TRP A 550 17.42 18.06 -0.25
C TRP A 550 16.50 19.04 -1.01
N GLY A 551 16.47 20.31 -0.65
CA GLY A 551 15.57 21.30 -1.24
C GLY A 551 14.11 21.07 -0.88
N LYS A 552 13.31 20.62 -1.85
CA LYS A 552 11.85 20.45 -1.72
C LYS A 552 11.37 19.12 -2.31
N ILE A 553 10.19 18.69 -1.88
CA ILE A 553 9.43 17.59 -2.47
C ILE A 553 8.31 18.21 -3.30
N GLU A 554 8.44 18.15 -4.63
CA GLU A 554 7.40 18.65 -5.53
C GLU A 554 6.33 17.57 -5.75
N VAL A 555 5.08 17.92 -5.50
CA VAL A 555 3.90 17.06 -5.64
C VAL A 555 2.98 17.67 -6.69
N ARG A 556 2.84 17.04 -7.85
CA ARG A 556 1.87 17.41 -8.87
C ARG A 556 0.71 16.45 -8.85
N ARG A 557 -0.52 16.95 -8.84
CA ARG A 557 -1.74 16.13 -8.84
C ARG A 557 -2.58 16.44 -10.06
N SER A 558 -3.11 15.43 -10.75
CA SER A 558 -4.18 15.63 -11.73
C SER A 558 -5.47 16.14 -11.08
N GLN A 559 -6.46 16.53 -11.88
CA GLN A 559 -7.83 16.57 -11.38
C GLN A 559 -8.29 15.18 -10.90
N TRP A 560 -9.40 15.14 -10.17
CA TRP A 560 -10.09 13.89 -9.85
C TRP A 560 -11.02 13.54 -11.00
N PHE A 561 -10.88 12.34 -11.53
CA PHE A 561 -11.70 11.81 -12.62
C PHE A 561 -12.76 10.87 -12.06
N ASP A 562 -14.01 11.11 -12.39
CA ASP A 562 -15.18 10.34 -11.99
C ASP A 562 -15.36 9.09 -12.88
N PHE A 563 -15.42 7.90 -12.27
CA PHE A 563 -15.63 6.65 -13.01
C PHE A 563 -17.03 6.50 -13.62
N PHE A 564 -18.05 7.20 -13.10
CA PHE A 564 -19.39 7.14 -13.65
C PHE A 564 -19.50 7.90 -14.97
N LYS A 565 -18.72 8.97 -15.14
CA LYS A 565 -18.73 9.79 -16.36
C LYS A 565 -17.81 9.22 -17.43
N VAL A 566 -18.32 9.11 -18.64
CA VAL A 566 -17.60 8.51 -19.77
C VAL A 566 -16.38 9.34 -20.13
N GLU A 567 -16.53 10.65 -20.20
CA GLU A 567 -15.50 11.59 -20.62
C GLU A 567 -14.32 11.53 -19.64
N GLU A 568 -14.60 11.64 -18.34
CA GLU A 568 -13.58 11.68 -17.29
C GLU A 568 -12.82 10.35 -17.17
N ARG A 569 -13.49 9.18 -17.31
CA ARG A 569 -12.78 7.89 -17.28
C ARG A 569 -11.93 7.63 -18.52
N ILE A 570 -12.31 8.18 -19.68
CA ILE A 570 -11.47 8.13 -20.88
C ILE A 570 -10.24 9.02 -20.74
N GLU A 571 -10.38 10.24 -20.21
CA GLU A 571 -9.25 11.12 -19.90
C GLU A 571 -8.28 10.47 -18.89
N ALA A 572 -8.81 9.81 -17.85
CA ALA A 572 -8.00 9.07 -16.90
C ALA A 572 -7.22 7.92 -17.57
N VAL A 573 -7.81 7.20 -18.52
CA VAL A 573 -7.11 6.18 -19.31
C VAL A 573 -6.00 6.78 -20.16
N GLN A 574 -6.25 7.90 -20.84
CA GLN A 574 -5.23 8.58 -21.65
C GLN A 574 -4.02 9.00 -20.81
N LEU A 575 -4.27 9.59 -19.63
CA LEU A 575 -3.22 9.96 -18.68
C LEU A 575 -2.42 8.74 -18.20
N LEU A 576 -3.09 7.66 -17.81
CA LEU A 576 -2.45 6.41 -17.41
C LEU A 576 -1.64 5.79 -18.55
N TRP A 577 -2.12 5.89 -19.79
CA TRP A 577 -1.42 5.36 -20.95
C TRP A 577 -0.13 6.13 -21.23
N GLY A 578 -0.17 7.47 -21.19
CA GLY A 578 1.03 8.31 -21.29
C GLY A 578 2.02 8.04 -20.15
N LEU A 579 1.51 7.85 -18.92
CA LEU A 579 2.32 7.48 -17.77
C LEU A 579 3.01 6.12 -17.96
N MET A 580 2.28 5.10 -18.41
CA MET A 580 2.85 3.77 -18.66
C MET A 580 3.84 3.78 -19.82
N ALA A 581 3.56 4.53 -20.89
CA ALA A 581 4.47 4.73 -22.01
C ALA A 581 5.78 5.38 -21.55
N TRP A 582 5.71 6.38 -20.67
CA TRP A 582 6.90 6.95 -20.04
C TRP A 582 7.63 5.93 -19.15
N LEU A 583 6.96 5.33 -18.17
CA LEU A 583 7.61 4.45 -17.20
C LEU A 583 8.24 3.20 -17.84
N MET A 584 7.62 2.68 -18.90
CA MET A 584 8.06 1.47 -19.59
C MET A 584 8.89 1.73 -20.85
N ARG A 585 9.21 2.99 -21.17
CA ARG A 585 10.04 3.36 -22.32
C ARG A 585 11.34 2.57 -22.38
N GLU A 586 11.80 2.25 -23.60
CA GLU A 586 13.14 1.72 -23.79
C GLU A 586 14.18 2.69 -23.23
N GLU A 587 15.10 2.18 -22.43
CA GLU A 587 16.22 2.98 -21.93
C GLU A 587 17.32 2.99 -22.99
N GLU A 588 17.85 4.18 -23.30
CA GLU A 588 19.06 4.26 -24.11
C GLU A 588 20.16 3.45 -23.44
N LYS A 589 20.70 2.47 -24.18
CA LYS A 589 21.93 1.79 -23.77
C LYS A 589 23.02 2.83 -23.79
N GLY A 590 23.34 3.40 -22.63
CA GLY A 590 24.51 4.25 -22.48
C GLY A 590 25.73 3.52 -23.05
N GLN A 591 26.47 4.20 -23.93
CA GLN A 591 27.83 3.80 -24.30
C GLN A 591 28.64 3.68 -23.00
N GLY A 592 28.93 2.46 -22.56
CA GLY A 592 29.57 2.23 -21.27
C GLY A 592 29.72 0.76 -20.94
N GLY A 593 30.74 0.14 -21.54
CA GLY A 593 31.11 -1.25 -21.30
C GLY A 593 31.48 -1.96 -22.60
N GLY A 594 32.48 -1.43 -23.32
CA GLY A 594 33.14 -2.24 -24.34
C GLY A 594 33.71 -3.49 -23.67
N ASP A 595 33.31 -4.65 -24.17
CA ASP A 595 34.01 -5.90 -23.91
C ASP A 595 35.48 -5.67 -24.26
N VAL A 596 36.33 -5.59 -23.24
CA VAL A 596 37.76 -5.83 -23.43
C VAL A 596 37.87 -7.34 -23.67
N VAL A 597 37.77 -7.71 -24.94
CA VAL A 597 38.25 -8.99 -25.43
C VAL A 597 39.74 -9.01 -25.15
N MET A 598 40.13 -9.63 -24.03
CA MET A 598 41.52 -10.03 -23.80
C MET A 598 41.83 -11.11 -24.83
N SER A 599 42.42 -10.68 -25.94
CA SER A 599 43.12 -11.53 -26.88
C SER A 599 44.62 -11.31 -26.65
N GLY A 600 45.35 -12.40 -26.41
CA GLY A 600 46.78 -12.42 -26.12
C GLY A 600 47.11 -13.21 -24.89
#